data_AF-A0A2E0Y308-F1
#
_entry.id   AF-A0A2E0Y308-F1
#
_cell.length_a   1.000
_cell.length_b   1.000
_cell.length_c   1.000
_cell.angle_alpha   90.00
_cell.angle_beta   90.00
_cell.angle_gamma   90.00
#
_symmetry.space_group_name_H-M   'P 1'
#
loop_
_entity.id
_entity.type
_entity.pdbx_description
1 polymer ?
#
loop_
_entity_poly.entity_id
_entity_poly.type
_entity_poly.pdbx_seq_one_letter_code
_entity_poly.pdbx_strand_id
1 'polypeptide(L)'
;MPRNAPVLAASLLAVLVVLVLDSIGVFRGFNERLIDTQQRIFPREATPYDENIVLVDIDDGSIDRLGRWPWPRSTIADAVNELRRAGARTIALDIEFSHP
;
A
#
# COMPACT_ATOMS: atom_id res chain seq x y z
N MET A 1 -4.00 -41.30 27.51
CA MET A 1 -4.16 -39.87 27.13
C MET A 1 -2.82 -39.18 27.34
N PRO A 2 -2.25 -38.49 26.33
CA PRO A 2 -0.93 -37.89 26.48
C PRO A 2 -1.00 -36.72 27.49
N ARG A 3 -0.10 -36.70 28.48
CA ARG A 3 -0.08 -35.76 29.63
C ARG A 3 0.06 -34.27 29.26
N ASN A 4 0.28 -33.95 27.99
CA ASN A 4 0.47 -32.59 27.47
C ASN A 4 -0.80 -31.95 26.86
N ALA A 5 -1.89 -32.72 26.69
CA ALA A 5 -3.16 -32.20 26.17
C ALA A 5 -3.69 -30.93 26.87
N PRO A 6 -3.65 -30.81 28.22
CA PRO A 6 -4.13 -29.59 28.89
C PRO A 6 -3.23 -28.38 28.64
N VAL A 7 -1.91 -28.59 28.50
CA VAL A 7 -0.95 -27.51 28.22
C VAL A 7 -1.17 -26.98 26.81
N LEU A 8 -1.32 -27.87 25.83
CA LEU A 8 -1.61 -27.49 24.45
C LEU A 8 -2.92 -26.72 24.33
N ALA A 9 -3.98 -27.16 25.01
CA ALA A 9 -5.27 -26.48 25.02
C ALA A 9 -5.19 -25.08 25.64
N ALA A 10 -4.46 -24.94 26.76
CA ALA A 10 -4.25 -23.64 27.40
C ALA A 10 -3.46 -22.67 26.52
N SER A 11 -2.40 -23.16 25.85
CA SER A 11 -1.63 -22.36 24.89
C SER A 11 -2.49 -21.93 23.70
N LEU A 12 -3.30 -22.82 23.15
CA LEU A 12 -4.19 -22.51 22.03
C LEU A 12 -5.23 -21.45 22.41
N LEU A 13 -5.79 -21.58 23.61
CA LEU A 13 -6.75 -20.61 24.15
C LEU A 13 -6.09 -19.25 24.37
N ALA A 14 -4.88 -19.20 24.92
CA ALA A 14 -4.15 -17.95 25.11
C ALA A 14 -3.86 -17.25 23.77
N VAL A 15 -3.43 -18.00 22.75
CA VAL A 15 -3.24 -17.46 21.39
C VAL A 15 -4.56 -16.94 20.83
N LEU A 16 -5.65 -17.71 20.95
CA LEU A 16 -6.97 -17.30 20.49
C LEU A 16 -7.44 -16.00 21.14
N VAL A 17 -7.25 -15.86 22.46
CA VAL A 17 -7.60 -14.65 23.19
C VAL A 17 -6.80 -13.45 22.70
N VAL A 18 -5.49 -13.60 22.51
CA VAL A 18 -4.65 -12.52 21.97
C VAL A 18 -5.11 -12.10 20.58
N LEU A 19 -5.40 -13.07 19.69
CA LEU A 19 -5.90 -12.79 18.34
C LEU A 19 -7.25 -12.05 18.36
N VAL A 20 -8.17 -12.45 19.24
CA VAL A 20 -9.46 -11.77 19.40
C VAL A 20 -9.25 -10.33 19.87
N LEU A 21 -8.42 -10.12 20.90
CA LEU A 21 -8.10 -8.78 21.41
C LEU A 21 -7.44 -7.89 20.35
N ASP A 22 -6.55 -8.46 19.53
CA ASP A 22 -5.92 -7.73 18.42
C ASP A 22 -6.93 -7.37 17.32
N SER A 23 -7.79 -8.31 16.92
CA SER A 23 -8.80 -8.09 15.87
C SER A 23 -9.82 -6.99 16.21
N ILE A 24 -10.16 -6.82 17.50
CA ILE A 24 -11.04 -5.75 17.97
C ILE A 24 -10.27 -4.44 18.26
N GLY A 25 -8.96 -4.44 18.03
CA GLY A 25 -8.11 -3.25 18.08
C GLY A 25 -7.62 -2.86 19.47
N VAL A 26 -7.66 -3.75 20.48
CA VAL A 26 -7.18 -3.44 21.84
C VAL A 26 -5.71 -2.97 21.83
N PHE A 27 -4.89 -3.52 20.93
CA PHE A 27 -3.47 -3.17 20.82
C PHE A 27 -3.17 -2.07 19.79
N ARG A 28 -4.16 -1.58 19.04
CA ARG A 28 -3.94 -0.66 17.90
C ARG A 28 -3.18 0.62 18.32
N GLY A 29 -3.65 1.31 19.36
CA GLY A 29 -3.01 2.55 19.81
C GLY A 29 -1.61 2.35 20.39
N PHE A 30 -1.30 1.17 20.93
CA PHE A 30 0.07 0.85 21.36
C PHE A 30 0.98 0.62 20.15
N ASN A 31 0.51 -0.13 19.15
CA ASN A 31 1.23 -0.39 17.92
C ASN A 31 1.52 0.91 17.13
N GLU A 32 0.52 1.80 16.99
CA GLU A 32 0.68 3.09 16.31
C GLU A 32 1.76 3.96 16.98
N ARG A 33 1.73 4.05 18.31
CA ARG A 33 2.76 4.81 19.06
C ARG A 33 4.16 4.23 18.91
N LEU A 34 4.29 2.90 18.85
CA LEU A 34 5.57 2.25 18.62
C LEU A 34 6.10 2.57 17.22
N ILE A 35 5.25 2.49 16.20
CA ILE A 35 5.60 2.82 14.81
C ILE A 35 6.02 4.28 14.71
N ASP A 36 5.25 5.21 15.29
CA ASP A 36 5.60 6.63 15.31
C ASP A 36 6.94 6.89 16.00
N THR A 37 7.19 6.22 17.13
CA THR A 37 8.46 6.33 17.85
C THR A 37 9.62 5.79 17.03
N GLN A 38 9.43 4.64 16.37
CA GLN A 38 10.41 4.05 15.48
C GLN A 38 10.74 5.01 14.32
N GLN A 39 9.74 5.62 13.69
CA GLN A 39 9.94 6.58 12.60
C GLN A 39 10.66 7.86 13.05
N ARG A 40 10.50 8.26 14.32
CA ARG A 40 11.23 9.41 14.89
C ARG A 40 12.67 9.09 15.26
N ILE A 41 12.94 7.89 15.77
CA ILE A 41 14.30 7.46 16.16
C ILE A 41 15.13 7.10 14.92
N PHE A 42 14.48 6.45 13.96
CA PHE A 42 15.07 6.04 12.68
C PHE A 42 14.32 6.72 11.53
N PRO A 43 14.44 8.06 11.41
CA PRO A 43 13.86 8.74 10.27
C PRO A 43 14.49 8.19 8.99
N ARG A 44 13.66 7.93 7.98
CA ARG A 44 14.20 7.65 6.65
C ARG A 44 14.97 8.89 6.21
N GLU A 45 16.21 8.69 5.78
CA GLU A 45 16.96 9.78 5.16
C GLU A 45 16.14 10.29 3.98
N ALA A 46 15.84 11.59 3.98
CA ALA A 46 15.21 12.23 2.85
C ALA A 46 16.26 12.29 1.73
N THR A 47 16.28 11.25 0.89
CA THR A 47 16.99 11.31 -0.38
C THR A 47 16.42 12.48 -1.17
N PRO A 48 17.26 13.42 -1.66
CA PRO A 48 16.81 14.48 -2.54
C PRO A 48 15.99 13.89 -3.68
N TYR A 49 14.87 14.53 -4.00
CA TYR A 49 14.09 14.13 -5.17
C TYR A 49 14.98 14.27 -6.40
N ASP A 50 15.07 13.19 -7.19
CA ASP A 50 15.74 13.27 -8.48
C ASP A 50 14.85 14.08 -9.42
N GLU A 51 15.35 15.22 -9.90
CA GLU A 51 14.63 16.13 -10.81
C GLU A 51 14.25 15.46 -12.15
N ASN A 52 14.85 14.32 -12.46
CA ASN A 52 14.53 13.53 -13.65
C ASN A 52 13.36 12.55 -13.44
N ILE A 53 12.84 12.43 -12.22
CA ILE A 53 11.70 11.57 -11.91
C ILE A 53 10.45 12.44 -11.75
N VAL A 54 9.47 12.22 -12.62
CA VAL A 54 8.17 12.90 -12.56
C VAL A 54 7.09 11.87 -12.26
N LEU A 55 6.26 12.16 -11.26
CA LEU A 55 5.06 11.39 -10.98
C LEU A 55 3.89 11.97 -11.75
N VAL A 56 3.21 11.12 -12.51
CA VAL A 56 1.99 11.47 -13.25
C VAL A 56 0.86 10.67 -12.66
N ASP A 57 -0.07 11.37 -12.01
CA ASP A 57 -1.16 10.77 -11.27
C ASP A 57 -2.50 10.92 -12.00
N ILE A 58 -3.47 10.08 -11.64
CA ILE A 58 -4.85 10.14 -12.12
C ILE A 58 -5.68 10.79 -11.02
N ASP A 59 -5.82 12.11 -11.13
CA ASP A 59 -6.61 12.90 -10.18
C ASP A 59 -8.12 12.91 -10.52
N ASP A 60 -8.92 13.43 -9.60
CA ASP A 60 -10.36 13.59 -9.78
C ASP A 60 -10.69 14.39 -11.06
N GLY A 61 -9.90 15.42 -11.38
CA GLY A 61 -10.08 16.20 -12.60
C GLY A 61 -9.83 15.41 -13.89
N SER A 62 -9.00 14.39 -13.85
CA SER A 62 -8.78 13.46 -14.96
C SER A 62 -9.95 12.49 -15.10
N ILE A 63 -10.48 11.98 -13.98
CA ILE A 63 -11.68 11.13 -13.96
C ILE A 63 -12.90 11.91 -14.48
N ASP A 64 -13.07 13.16 -14.08
CA ASP A 64 -14.18 14.00 -14.54
C ASP A 64 -14.14 14.23 -16.07
N ARG A 65 -12.94 14.31 -16.65
CA ARG A 65 -12.75 14.56 -18.09
C ARG A 65 -12.78 13.30 -18.95
N LEU A 66 -12.18 12.22 -18.48
CA LEU A 66 -11.99 10.97 -19.25
C LEU A 66 -13.00 9.89 -18.89
N GLY A 67 -13.78 10.12 -17.83
CA GLY A 67 -14.77 9.21 -17.32
C GLY A 67 -14.23 8.31 -16.21
N ARG A 68 -15.10 7.42 -15.74
CA ARG A 68 -14.85 6.54 -14.60
C ARG A 68 -13.66 5.60 -14.87
N TRP A 69 -12.71 5.61 -13.93
CA TRP A 69 -11.67 4.58 -13.82
C TRP A 69 -12.28 3.21 -13.45
N PRO A 70 -11.76 2.06 -13.94
CA PRO A 70 -10.59 1.86 -14.79
C PRO A 70 -10.83 2.18 -16.26
N TRP A 71 -9.86 2.86 -16.88
CA TRP A 71 -9.92 3.21 -18.31
C TRP A 71 -9.50 2.04 -19.21
N PRO A 72 -9.98 2.01 -20.47
CA PRO A 72 -9.53 1.02 -21.45
C PRO A 72 -8.04 1.20 -21.78
N ARG A 73 -7.37 0.13 -22.20
CA ARG A 73 -5.91 0.18 -22.49
C ARG A 73 -5.53 1.15 -23.59
N SER A 74 -6.44 1.46 -24.51
CA SER A 74 -6.22 2.48 -25.54
C SER A 74 -5.96 3.86 -24.92
N THR A 75 -6.73 4.26 -23.90
CA THR A 75 -6.55 5.53 -23.21
C THR A 75 -5.21 5.58 -22.48
N ILE A 76 -4.80 4.47 -21.85
CA ILE A 76 -3.48 4.37 -21.22
C ILE A 76 -2.36 4.44 -22.28
N ALA A 77 -2.54 3.78 -23.43
CA ALA A 77 -1.56 3.85 -24.52
C ALA A 77 -1.40 5.26 -25.06
N ASP A 78 -2.49 6.02 -25.18
CA ASP A 78 -2.45 7.44 -25.56
C ASP A 78 -1.68 8.28 -24.53
N ALA A 79 -1.94 8.09 -23.23
CA ALA A 79 -1.17 8.74 -22.17
C ALA A 79 0.32 8.41 -22.24
N VAL A 80 0.68 7.14 -22.42
CA VAL A 80 2.09 6.70 -22.59
C VAL A 80 2.73 7.37 -23.82
N ASN A 81 2.00 7.51 -24.92
CA ASN A 81 2.49 8.20 -26.12
C ASN A 81 2.73 9.68 -25.87
N GLU A 82 1.86 10.36 -25.11
CA GLU A 82 2.09 11.75 -24.71
C GLU A 82 3.32 11.91 -23.80
N LEU A 83 3.51 11.00 -22.84
CA LEU A 83 4.70 11.01 -21.98
C LEU A 83 5.99 10.84 -22.79
N ARG A 84 5.98 9.95 -23.79
CA ARG A 84 7.10 9.81 -24.73
C ARG A 84 7.34 11.09 -25.52
N ARG A 85 6.29 11.72 -26.04
CA ARG A 85 6.39 13.01 -26.75
C ARG A 85 6.95 14.12 -25.88
N ALA A 86 6.62 14.11 -24.59
CA ALA A 86 7.15 15.04 -23.59
C ALA A 86 8.62 14.77 -23.21
N GLY A 87 9.24 13.70 -23.73
CA GLY A 87 10.66 13.39 -23.53
C GLY A 87 10.95 12.33 -22.47
N ALA A 88 9.94 11.63 -21.96
CA ALA A 88 10.16 10.53 -21.00
C ALA A 88 11.00 9.41 -21.64
N ARG A 89 12.17 9.14 -21.05
CA ARG A 89 13.07 8.05 -21.50
C ARG A 89 12.59 6.67 -21.04
N THR A 90 12.08 6.61 -19.81
CA THR A 90 11.56 5.40 -19.17
C THR A 90 10.20 5.74 -18.58
N ILE A 91 9.22 4.86 -18.76
CA ILE A 91 7.87 5.01 -18.22
C ILE A 91 7.57 3.77 -17.39
N ALA A 92 7.36 3.97 -16.08
CA ALA A 92 6.89 2.93 -15.16
C ALA A 92 5.39 3.14 -14.94
N LEU A 93 4.62 2.06 -15.00
CA LEU A 93 3.18 2.09 -14.79
C LEU A 93 2.87 1.39 -13.47
N ASP A 94 2.33 2.15 -12.52
CA ASP A 94 1.81 1.63 -11.25
C ASP A 94 0.28 1.71 -11.25
N ILE A 95 -0.33 0.94 -12.16
CA ILE A 95 -1.78 0.89 -12.34
C ILE A 95 -2.23 -0.55 -12.58
N GLU A 96 -3.41 -0.90 -12.08
CA GLU A 96 -4.01 -2.21 -12.30
C GLU A 96 -4.81 -2.24 -13.61
N PHE A 97 -4.47 -3.17 -14.51
CA PHE A 97 -5.17 -3.37 -15.78
C PHE A 97 -6.33 -4.37 -15.64
N SER A 98 -7.40 -3.93 -14.99
CA SER A 98 -8.60 -4.76 -14.78
C SER A 98 -9.48 -4.94 -16.02
N HIS A 99 -9.30 -4.13 -17.06
CA HIS A 99 -10.12 -4.16 -18.28
C HIS A 99 -9.26 -4.19 -19.56
N PRO A 100 -9.78 -4.77 -20.67
CA PRO A 100 -9.03 -4.94 -21.90
C PRO A 100 -8.49 -3.67 -22.58
#